data_AF-A0A8H4Q5U8-F1
#
_entry.id   AF-A0A8H4Q5U8-F1
#
_cell.length_a   1.000
_cell.length_b   1.000
_cell.length_c   1.000
_cell.angle_alpha   90.00
_cell.angle_beta   90.00
_cell.angle_gamma   90.00
#
_symmetry.space_group_name_H-M   'P 1'
#
loop_
_entity.id
_entity.type
_entity.pdbx_description
1 polymer ?
#
loop_
_entity_poly.entity_id
_entity_poly.type
_entity_poly.pdbx_seq_one_letter_code
_entity_poly.pdbx_strand_id
1 'polypeptide(L)'
;MVYHKQHREEDGFTKPQLTNAKSKAGKRSKNPSPAPKTSKEVIRQRRNKANKQESAKAVGGDRHAAVQQVDPPKTFRVNASTASVFATLFDRSESRGAVRWTAFEAAMTDLGFTVMPQFGSIYRFAPPENKGFSNAFSVHRPHKSRMEDYKMHPLARQLRDLYGWGVETFEVV
;
A
#
# COMPACT_ATOMS: atom_id res chain seq x y z
N MET A 1 -7.17 -67.12 -14.37
CA MET A 1 -7.88 -66.18 -13.47
C MET A 1 -8.52 -65.10 -14.30
N VAL A 2 -9.84 -65.04 -14.23
CA VAL A 2 -10.72 -64.17 -15.02
C VAL A 2 -10.88 -62.85 -14.28
N TYR A 3 -10.66 -61.70 -14.92
CA TYR A 3 -11.34 -60.46 -14.52
C TYR A 3 -11.84 -59.69 -15.74
N HIS A 4 -13.08 -59.28 -15.60
CA HIS A 4 -14.06 -58.92 -16.61
C HIS A 4 -13.81 -57.55 -17.26
N LYS A 5 -14.25 -57.46 -18.51
CA LYS A 5 -14.44 -56.27 -19.35
C LYS A 5 -15.94 -55.96 -19.42
N GLN A 6 -16.40 -54.84 -18.86
CA GLN A 6 -17.71 -54.18 -19.07
C GLN A 6 -17.55 -52.73 -18.55
N HIS A 7 -18.12 -51.63 -19.05
CA HIS A 7 -18.94 -51.28 -20.21
C HIS A 7 -18.75 -49.75 -20.43
N ARG A 8 -18.92 -49.27 -21.66
CA ARG A 8 -18.95 -47.85 -22.08
C ARG A 8 -20.40 -47.45 -22.33
N GLU A 9 -20.83 -46.29 -21.80
CA GLU A 9 -21.86 -45.35 -22.30
C GLU A 9 -21.55 -43.99 -21.61
N GLU A 10 -21.01 -42.96 -22.28
CA GLU A 10 -21.65 -41.92 -23.12
C GLU A 10 -22.69 -41.03 -22.39
N ASP A 11 -22.65 -39.75 -22.76
CA ASP A 11 -23.64 -38.68 -22.54
C ASP A 11 -23.61 -37.81 -21.27
N GLY A 12 -23.45 -36.50 -21.51
CA GLY A 12 -24.05 -35.52 -20.60
C GLY A 12 -23.42 -34.15 -20.39
N PHE A 13 -22.61 -33.60 -21.31
CA PHE A 13 -22.20 -32.19 -21.25
C PHE A 13 -23.43 -31.28 -21.42
N THR A 14 -23.98 -30.77 -20.30
CA THR A 14 -25.12 -29.84 -20.31
C THR A 14 -24.69 -28.45 -19.88
N LYS A 15 -24.59 -27.55 -20.88
CA LYS A 15 -24.60 -26.09 -20.70
C LYS A 15 -26.02 -25.67 -20.25
N PRO A 16 -26.18 -24.81 -19.22
CA PRO A 16 -27.43 -24.08 -19.08
C PRO A 16 -27.48 -22.94 -20.11
N GLN A 17 -28.34 -23.13 -21.11
CA GLN A 17 -28.79 -22.15 -22.09
C GLN A 17 -29.70 -21.10 -21.45
N LEU A 18 -29.58 -19.88 -21.98
CA LEU A 18 -30.45 -18.73 -21.77
C LEU A 18 -31.89 -19.07 -22.19
N THR A 19 -32.88 -18.85 -21.32
CA THR A 19 -34.29 -18.81 -21.72
C THR A 19 -34.90 -17.46 -21.37
N ASN A 20 -35.21 -16.70 -22.42
CA ASN A 20 -36.14 -15.58 -22.36
C ASN A 20 -37.57 -16.12 -22.26
N ALA A 21 -38.33 -15.72 -21.24
CA ALA A 21 -39.78 -15.86 -21.19
C ALA A 21 -40.42 -14.49 -20.92
N LYS A 22 -41.29 -14.07 -21.83
CA LYS A 22 -42.03 -12.80 -21.84
C LYS A 22 -43.48 -13.12 -21.56
N SER A 23 -44.00 -12.67 -20.41
CA SER A 23 -45.43 -12.71 -20.09
C SER A 23 -45.85 -11.39 -19.43
N LYS A 24 -46.95 -10.82 -19.92
CA LYS A 24 -47.44 -9.46 -19.67
C LYS A 24 -48.22 -9.30 -18.35
N ALA A 25 -48.00 -8.13 -17.74
CA ALA A 25 -48.95 -7.21 -17.09
C ALA A 25 -49.74 -7.59 -15.82
N GLY A 26 -49.36 -6.94 -14.70
CA GLY A 26 -50.19 -6.64 -13.53
C GLY A 26 -49.49 -5.60 -12.64
N LYS A 27 -50.13 -4.46 -12.34
CA LYS A 27 -49.53 -3.22 -11.83
C LYS A 27 -49.26 -3.19 -10.31
N ARG A 28 -48.21 -2.42 -9.95
CA ARG A 28 -47.94 -1.63 -8.72
C ARG A 28 -47.52 -2.36 -7.44
N SER A 29 -46.21 -2.33 -7.15
CA SER A 29 -45.67 -1.57 -6.02
C SER A 29 -44.18 -1.28 -6.28
N LYS A 30 -43.76 -0.01 -6.20
CA LYS A 30 -42.38 0.43 -6.48
C LYS A 30 -41.60 0.52 -5.18
N ASN A 31 -40.58 -0.32 -5.01
CA ASN A 31 -39.41 -0.05 -4.17
C ASN A 31 -38.21 -0.80 -4.78
N PRO A 32 -37.25 -0.13 -5.46
CA PRO A 32 -36.04 -0.80 -5.90
C PRO A 32 -34.95 -0.78 -4.82
N SER A 33 -34.55 -1.98 -4.41
CA SER A 33 -33.29 -2.29 -3.74
C SER A 33 -32.09 -1.84 -4.60
N PRO A 34 -31.06 -1.16 -4.06
CA PRO A 34 -29.93 -0.71 -4.86
C PRO A 34 -28.91 -1.84 -5.12
N ALA A 35 -28.68 -2.10 -6.41
CA ALA A 35 -27.64 -2.99 -6.93
C ALA A 35 -26.20 -2.54 -6.53
N PRO A 36 -25.22 -3.46 -6.45
CA PRO A 36 -23.85 -3.15 -6.07
C PRO A 36 -23.16 -2.33 -7.18
N LYS A 37 -22.71 -1.11 -6.82
CA LYS A 37 -22.02 -0.20 -7.74
C LYS A 37 -20.57 -0.63 -7.93
N THR A 38 -20.14 -0.71 -9.18
CA THR A 38 -18.76 -1.01 -9.56
C THR A 38 -17.80 0.08 -9.06
N SER A 39 -16.59 -0.32 -8.63
CA SER A 39 -15.63 0.51 -7.88
C SER A 39 -15.18 1.81 -8.56
N LYS A 40 -15.47 2.01 -9.84
CA LYS A 40 -15.18 3.27 -10.56
C LYS A 40 -16.17 4.40 -10.22
N GLU A 41 -17.41 4.07 -9.85
CA GLU A 41 -18.45 5.03 -9.49
C GLU A 41 -18.19 5.68 -8.11
N VAL A 42 -17.72 4.89 -7.14
CA VAL A 42 -17.44 5.33 -5.76
C VAL A 42 -16.30 6.36 -5.71
N ILE A 43 -15.29 6.20 -6.57
CA ILE A 43 -14.15 7.12 -6.66
C ILE A 43 -14.59 8.49 -7.21
N ARG A 44 -15.52 8.50 -8.18
CA ARG A 44 -16.02 9.73 -8.79
C ARG A 44 -16.93 10.52 -7.84
N GLN A 45 -17.71 9.82 -7.01
CA GLN A 45 -18.56 10.46 -5.99
C GLN A 45 -17.76 11.09 -4.84
N ARG A 46 -16.59 10.53 -4.46
CA ARG A 46 -15.70 11.16 -3.46
C ARG A 46 -15.04 12.44 -3.97
N ARG A 47 -14.76 12.55 -5.27
CA ARG A 47 -14.12 13.74 -5.85
C ARG A 47 -15.05 14.96 -5.88
N ASN A 48 -16.36 14.74 -5.98
CA ASN A 48 -17.33 15.82 -6.12
C ASN A 48 -17.78 16.45 -4.79
N LYS A 49 -17.43 15.86 -3.64
CA LYS A 49 -17.78 16.41 -2.31
C LYS A 49 -16.70 17.32 -1.71
N ALA A 50 -15.55 17.46 -2.38
CA ALA A 50 -14.44 18.30 -1.92
C ALA A 50 -14.45 19.73 -2.49
N ASN A 51 -15.47 20.14 -3.26
CA ASN A 51 -15.48 21.44 -3.93
C ASN A 51 -16.58 22.41 -3.45
N LYS A 52 -16.86 22.44 -2.14
CA LYS A 52 -17.71 23.49 -1.55
C LYS A 52 -17.22 23.89 -0.15
N GLN A 53 -16.30 24.84 -0.12
CA GLN A 53 -15.99 25.70 1.02
C GLN A 53 -15.43 26.99 0.42
N GLU A 54 -16.30 27.88 -0.04
CA GLU A 54 -16.83 29.04 0.69
C GLU A 54 -15.73 29.98 1.18
N SER A 55 -15.62 31.10 0.45
CA SER A 55 -14.76 32.26 0.72
C SER A 55 -15.04 32.86 2.09
N ALA A 56 -14.00 33.05 2.90
CA ALA A 56 -14.03 33.95 4.04
C ALA A 56 -12.79 34.87 4.01
N LYS A 57 -13.07 36.16 4.26
CA LYS A 57 -12.19 37.32 4.16
C LYS A 57 -10.93 37.26 5.03
N ALA A 58 -9.95 38.04 4.59
CA ALA A 58 -8.70 38.38 5.27
C ALA A 58 -8.88 38.96 6.68
N VAL A 59 -8.00 38.56 7.59
CA VAL A 59 -7.41 39.43 8.63
C VAL A 59 -6.05 38.85 9.00
N GLY A 60 -5.04 39.72 9.05
CA GLY A 60 -3.66 39.38 9.37
C GLY A 60 -3.53 38.78 10.77
N GLY A 61 -2.65 37.80 10.86
CA GLY A 61 -2.22 37.23 12.11
C GLY A 61 -0.86 36.62 11.87
N ASP A 62 0.17 37.32 12.33
CA ASP A 62 1.55 36.86 12.34
C ASP A 62 1.62 35.49 13.00
N ARG A 63 1.73 34.45 12.15
CA ARG A 63 2.01 33.11 12.60
C ARG A 63 3.48 33.08 12.94
N HIS A 64 3.78 33.39 14.20
CA HIS A 64 5.02 32.94 14.84
C HIS A 64 5.09 31.43 14.66
N ALA A 65 5.81 30.99 13.64
CA ALA A 65 6.20 29.61 13.47
C ALA A 65 7.04 29.27 14.71
N ALA A 66 6.46 28.49 15.62
CA ALA A 66 7.20 27.89 16.70
C ALA A 66 8.33 27.08 16.06
N VAL A 67 9.54 27.62 16.11
CA VAL A 67 10.76 26.91 15.76
C VAL A 67 10.88 25.81 16.82
N GLN A 68 10.38 24.62 16.48
CA GLN A 68 10.69 23.41 17.23
C GLN A 68 12.21 23.31 17.20
N GLN A 69 12.82 23.42 18.38
CA GLN A 69 14.24 23.15 18.53
C GLN A 69 14.48 21.73 18.00
N VAL A 70 15.23 21.65 16.91
CA VAL A 70 15.58 20.39 16.28
C VAL A 70 16.66 19.80 17.17
N ASP A 71 16.27 18.91 18.08
CA ASP A 71 17.23 18.03 18.75
C ASP A 71 18.14 17.41 17.68
N PRO A 72 19.45 17.21 17.96
CA PRO A 72 20.36 16.63 16.99
C PRO A 72 19.76 15.33 16.42
N PRO A 73 19.87 15.09 15.10
CA PRO A 73 19.21 13.96 14.47
C PRO A 73 19.63 12.68 15.15
N LYS A 74 18.65 11.96 15.71
CA LYS A 74 18.86 10.67 16.38
C LYS A 74 19.39 9.69 15.34
N THR A 75 20.69 9.43 15.37
CA THR A 75 21.33 8.44 14.48
C THR A 75 21.03 7.03 14.97
N PHE A 76 20.85 6.10 14.03
CA PHE A 76 20.71 4.67 14.30
C PHE A 76 22.04 3.98 14.04
N ARG A 77 22.57 3.32 15.07
CA ARG A 77 23.64 2.35 14.93
C ARG A 77 23.07 1.06 14.35
N VAL A 78 23.52 0.69 13.16
CA VAL A 78 23.03 -0.46 12.39
C VAL A 78 24.19 -1.25 11.82
N ASN A 79 23.95 -2.51 11.46
CA ASN A 79 24.95 -3.29 10.74
C ASN A 79 25.15 -2.74 9.31
N ALA A 80 26.26 -3.15 8.69
CA ALA A 80 26.63 -2.71 7.34
C ALA A 80 25.59 -3.04 6.26
N SER A 81 24.87 -4.16 6.38
CA SER A 81 23.85 -4.55 5.39
C SER A 81 22.66 -3.60 5.42
N THR A 82 22.20 -3.25 6.62
CA THR A 82 21.09 -2.32 6.84
C THR A 82 21.47 -0.90 6.42
N ALA A 83 22.69 -0.44 6.75
CA ALA A 83 23.19 0.84 6.26
C ALA A 83 23.24 0.88 4.72
N SER A 84 23.73 -0.18 4.06
CA SER A 84 23.80 -0.27 2.60
C SER A 84 22.42 -0.17 1.94
N VAL A 85 21.41 -0.81 2.53
CA VAL A 85 20.01 -0.71 2.06
C VAL A 85 19.53 0.73 2.09
N PHE A 86 19.70 1.44 3.21
CA PHE A 86 19.23 2.81 3.33
C PHE A 86 20.06 3.80 2.50
N ALA A 87 21.37 3.60 2.40
CA ALA A 87 22.23 4.38 1.50
C ALA A 87 21.73 4.29 0.05
N THR A 88 21.46 3.07 -0.42
CA THR A 88 20.92 2.84 -1.78
C THR A 88 19.51 3.44 -1.92
N LEU A 89 18.66 3.27 -0.91
CA LEU A 89 17.28 3.79 -0.92
C LEU A 89 17.23 5.32 -1.00
N PHE A 90 18.16 6.03 -0.33
CA PHE A 90 18.19 7.49 -0.26
C PHE A 90 19.11 8.17 -1.30
N ASP A 91 19.98 7.44 -2.00
CA ASP A 91 20.91 7.94 -3.03
C ASP A 91 20.22 8.56 -4.25
N ARG A 92 20.27 9.88 -4.45
CA ARG A 92 19.50 10.53 -5.53
C ARG A 92 20.08 10.34 -6.94
N SER A 93 21.15 9.57 -7.12
CA SER A 93 21.75 9.31 -8.44
C SER A 93 20.80 8.61 -9.40
N GLU A 94 20.92 8.89 -10.70
CA GLU A 94 20.16 8.19 -11.75
C GLU A 94 20.61 6.73 -11.92
N SER A 95 21.84 6.42 -11.52
CA SER A 95 22.42 5.06 -11.56
C SER A 95 22.31 4.34 -10.22
N ARG A 96 21.38 4.74 -9.35
CA ARG A 96 21.19 4.10 -8.04
C ARG A 96 20.92 2.60 -8.20
N GLY A 97 21.44 1.82 -7.26
CA GLY A 97 21.24 0.38 -7.25
C GLY A 97 19.80 -0.05 -6.94
N ALA A 98 19.47 -1.30 -7.22
CA ALA A 98 18.21 -1.90 -6.81
C ALA A 98 18.32 -2.60 -5.45
N VAL A 99 17.33 -2.41 -4.57
CA VAL A 99 17.27 -3.05 -3.24
C VAL A 99 16.41 -4.31 -3.31
N ARG A 100 16.92 -5.45 -2.80
CA ARG A 100 16.08 -6.66 -2.65
C ARG A 100 14.98 -6.39 -1.63
N TRP A 101 13.74 -6.75 -1.94
CA TRP A 101 12.60 -6.54 -1.02
C TRP A 101 12.86 -7.16 0.36
N THR A 102 13.37 -8.39 0.40
CA THR A 102 13.70 -9.08 1.65
C THR A 102 14.81 -8.38 2.45
N ALA A 103 15.74 -7.70 1.78
CA ALA A 103 16.78 -6.93 2.45
C ALA A 103 16.21 -5.66 3.09
N PHE A 104 15.22 -5.03 2.44
CA PHE A 104 14.48 -3.92 3.03
C PHE A 104 13.64 -4.35 4.23
N GLU A 105 12.93 -5.48 4.14
CA GLU A 105 12.20 -6.04 5.29
C GLU A 105 13.13 -6.30 6.47
N ALA A 106 14.26 -6.98 6.23
CA ALA A 106 15.27 -7.24 7.25
C ALA A 106 15.82 -5.93 7.85
N ALA A 107 16.14 -4.94 7.02
CA ALA A 107 16.61 -3.63 7.47
C ALA A 107 15.60 -2.90 8.37
N MET A 108 14.30 -2.96 8.04
CA MET A 108 13.26 -2.40 8.89
C MET A 108 13.13 -3.17 10.21
N THR A 109 13.23 -4.50 10.18
CA THR A 109 13.23 -5.34 11.38
C THR A 109 14.44 -5.08 12.28
N ASP A 110 15.63 -4.85 11.72
CA ASP A 110 16.84 -4.46 12.47
C ASP A 110 16.64 -3.13 13.20
N LEU A 111 15.85 -2.21 12.62
CA LEU A 111 15.44 -0.97 13.27
C LEU A 111 14.33 -1.18 14.31
N GLY A 112 13.88 -2.41 14.54
CA GLY A 112 12.85 -2.78 15.50
C GLY A 112 11.42 -2.64 14.98
N PHE A 113 11.21 -2.45 13.68
CA PHE A 113 9.86 -2.42 13.13
C PHE A 113 9.26 -3.81 13.10
N THR A 114 7.98 -3.88 13.42
CA THR A 114 7.17 -5.07 13.13
C THR A 114 6.70 -5.01 11.67
N VAL A 115 7.02 -6.05 10.90
CA VAL A 115 6.64 -6.18 9.50
C VAL A 115 5.46 -7.15 9.40
N MET A 116 4.31 -6.65 8.96
CA MET A 116 3.08 -7.44 8.89
C MET A 116 2.55 -7.50 7.45
N PRO A 117 2.40 -8.68 6.85
CA PRO A 117 1.61 -8.79 5.63
C PRO A 117 0.17 -8.38 5.93
N GLN A 118 -0.44 -7.67 4.98
CA GLN A 118 -1.86 -7.31 5.00
C GLN A 118 -2.55 -8.01 3.82
N PHE A 119 -3.57 -7.39 3.23
CA PHE A 119 -4.26 -7.95 2.07
C PHE A 119 -3.44 -7.80 0.78
N GLY A 120 -3.39 -8.87 -0.01
CA GLY A 120 -2.61 -8.90 -1.26
C GLY A 120 -1.10 -8.74 -1.02
N SER A 121 -0.41 -8.06 -1.93
CA SER A 121 1.03 -7.78 -1.80
C SER A 121 1.33 -6.52 -0.98
N ILE A 122 0.49 -6.15 0.00
CA ILE A 122 0.71 -4.98 0.85
C ILE A 122 1.33 -5.42 2.17
N TYR A 123 2.39 -4.73 2.58
CA TYR A 123 3.08 -4.94 3.84
C TYR A 123 3.00 -3.67 4.67
N ARG A 124 2.63 -3.82 5.94
CA ARG A 124 2.59 -2.75 6.93
C ARG A 124 3.82 -2.84 7.84
N PHE A 125 4.49 -1.71 8.02
CA PHE A 125 5.64 -1.53 8.89
C PHE A 125 5.19 -0.68 10.08
N ALA A 126 5.13 -1.30 11.26
CA ALA A 126 4.77 -0.63 12.50
C ALA A 126 6.04 -0.31 13.30
N PRO A 127 6.23 0.95 13.73
CA PRO A 127 7.42 1.33 14.48
C PRO A 127 7.41 0.73 15.89
N PRO A 128 8.58 0.53 16.51
CA PRO A 128 8.66 0.16 17.91
C PRO A 128 8.20 1.32 18.81
N GLU A 129 7.44 1.00 19.85
CA GLU A 129 6.82 2.01 20.74
C GLU A 129 7.83 2.94 21.43
N ASN A 130 9.07 2.49 21.60
CA ASN A 130 10.09 3.17 22.41
C ASN A 130 11.06 4.08 21.62
N LYS A 131 10.96 4.18 20.30
CA LYS A 131 11.96 4.92 19.50
C LYS A 131 11.63 6.38 19.19
N GLY A 132 10.46 6.88 19.58
CA GLY A 132 10.08 8.29 19.45
C GLY A 132 9.43 8.65 18.11
N PHE A 133 9.11 7.66 17.28
CA PHE A 133 8.31 7.81 16.07
C PHE A 133 7.15 6.81 16.10
N SER A 134 5.92 7.28 15.84
CA SER A 134 4.70 6.50 16.07
C SER A 134 3.93 6.15 14.79
N ASN A 135 4.26 6.79 13.67
CA ASN A 135 3.54 6.58 12.43
C ASN A 135 3.92 5.23 11.82
N ALA A 136 2.94 4.35 11.60
CA ALA A 136 3.11 3.16 10.77
C ALA A 136 2.93 3.51 9.29
N PHE A 137 3.50 2.70 8.40
CA PHE A 137 3.33 2.89 6.96
C PHE A 137 3.11 1.58 6.22
N SER A 138 2.56 1.68 5.00
CA SER A 138 2.29 0.51 4.15
C SER A 138 2.95 0.68 2.79
N VAL A 139 3.52 -0.41 2.27
CA VAL A 139 4.19 -0.46 0.98
C VAL A 139 3.71 -1.67 0.21
N HIS A 140 3.49 -1.49 -1.09
CA HIS A 140 3.29 -2.62 -1.99
C HIS A 140 4.62 -3.32 -2.23
N ARG A 141 4.71 -4.58 -1.78
CA ARG A 141 5.79 -5.48 -2.14
C ARG A 141 5.88 -5.55 -3.67
N PRO A 142 7.08 -5.33 -4.26
CA PRO A 142 7.25 -5.50 -5.69
C PRO A 142 6.97 -6.94 -6.10
N HIS A 143 6.33 -7.11 -7.27
CA HIS A 143 6.13 -8.44 -7.85
C HIS A 143 7.45 -9.11 -8.25
N LYS A 144 8.45 -8.31 -8.65
CA LYS A 144 9.84 -8.77 -8.78
C LYS A 144 10.49 -8.83 -7.39
N SER A 145 11.57 -9.60 -7.24
CA SER A 145 12.30 -9.69 -5.97
C SER A 145 13.04 -8.40 -5.57
N ARG A 146 13.19 -7.44 -6.50
CA ARG A 146 13.93 -6.19 -6.33
C ARG A 146 13.02 -4.96 -6.49
N MET A 147 13.27 -3.96 -5.65
CA MET A 147 12.76 -2.61 -5.78
C MET A 147 13.68 -1.82 -6.70
N GLU A 148 13.16 -1.45 -7.86
CA GLU A 148 13.81 -0.56 -8.83
C GLU A 148 13.36 0.90 -8.58
N ASP A 149 14.03 1.86 -9.21
CA ASP A 149 14.04 3.29 -8.86
C ASP A 149 12.66 3.92 -8.70
N TYR A 150 11.72 3.59 -9.60
CA TYR A 150 10.37 4.14 -9.58
C TYR A 150 9.58 3.78 -8.30
N LYS A 151 9.94 2.70 -7.60
CA LYS A 151 9.36 2.31 -6.30
C LYS A 151 10.17 2.84 -5.13
N MET A 152 11.48 2.94 -5.30
CA MET A 152 12.38 3.43 -4.26
C MET A 152 12.16 4.92 -3.99
N HIS A 153 11.91 5.74 -5.01
CA HIS A 153 11.76 7.19 -4.83
C HIS A 153 10.55 7.58 -3.97
N PRO A 154 9.31 7.07 -4.23
CA PRO A 154 8.17 7.33 -3.37
C PRO A 154 8.38 6.81 -1.94
N LEU A 155 9.00 5.64 -1.79
CA LEU A 155 9.30 5.06 -0.48
C LEU A 155 10.29 5.91 0.31
N ALA A 156 11.39 6.33 -0.30
CA ALA A 156 12.38 7.19 0.32
C ALA A 156 11.76 8.54 0.74
N ARG A 157 10.92 9.13 -0.11
CA ARG A 157 10.18 10.35 0.24
C ARG A 157 9.26 10.13 1.44
N GLN A 158 8.53 9.01 1.47
CA GLN A 158 7.65 8.67 2.58
C GLN A 158 8.41 8.51 3.91
N LEU A 159 9.59 7.87 3.91
CA LEU A 159 10.41 7.74 5.12
C LEU A 159 10.99 9.08 5.59
N ARG A 160 11.35 9.96 4.65
CA ARG A 160 11.74 11.35 4.96
C ARG A 160 10.60 12.12 5.63
N ASP A 161 9.41 12.07 5.04
CA ASP A 161 8.27 12.82 5.54
C ASP A 161 7.79 12.31 6.91
N LEU A 162 7.81 10.99 7.13
CA LEU A 162 7.31 10.38 8.36
C LEU A 162 8.30 10.46 9.53
N TYR A 163 9.60 10.36 9.24
CA TYR A 163 10.61 10.15 10.28
C TYR A 163 11.82 11.08 10.18
N GLY A 164 11.89 11.94 9.15
CA GLY A 164 13.06 12.79 8.91
C GLY A 164 14.30 12.02 8.49
N TRP A 165 14.17 10.78 8.00
CA TRP A 165 15.32 9.92 7.72
C TRP A 165 16.03 10.25 6.40
N GLY A 166 17.35 10.20 6.43
CA GLY A 166 18.26 10.36 5.31
C GLY A 166 19.41 9.36 5.35
N VAL A 167 20.42 9.56 4.51
CA VAL A 167 21.62 8.69 4.52
C VAL A 167 22.38 8.86 5.84
N GLU A 168 22.46 10.11 6.31
CA GLU A 168 23.08 10.56 7.54
C GLU A 168 22.44 10.00 8.82
N THR A 169 21.24 9.42 8.73
CA THR A 169 20.54 8.86 9.89
C THR A 169 21.12 7.50 10.30
N PHE A 170 21.89 6.82 9.44
CA PHE A 170 22.36 5.45 9.69
C PHE A 170 23.88 5.39 9.81
N GLU A 171 24.36 4.98 10.98
CA GLU A 171 25.77 4.79 11.30
C GLU A 171 26.09 3.29 11.36
N VAL A 172 27.16 2.87 10.67
CA VAL A 172 27.60 1.47 10.68
C VAL A 172 28.36 1.18 11.98
N VAL A 173 28.00 0.07 12.64
CA VAL A 173 28.70 -0.48 13.82
C VAL A 173 29.09 -1.94 13.65
#